data_AF-A0A838RQ32-F1
#
_entry.id   AF-A0A838RQ32-F1
#
_cell.length_a   1.000
_cell.length_b   1.000
_cell.length_c   1.000
_cell.angle_alpha   90.00
_cell.angle_beta   90.00
_cell.angle_gamma   90.00
#
_symmetry.space_group_name_H-M   'P 1'
#
loop_
_entity.id
_entity.type
_entity.pdbx_description
1 polymer ?
#
loop_
_entity_poly.entity_id
_entity_poly.type
_entity_poly.pdbx_seq_one_letter_code
_entity_poly.pdbx_strand_id
1 'polypeptide(L)'
;MFDRLRDMTEEQLNVGIAISGALCVVMLFIMILLNATTAGATALNAVGLGDGATNAGEPTPTLGTTLPPTWTPRATNTATPTVTPRPTETETPTVEVTETTEITPTLEVESTPTPDYAATITAAQSSTPVAPPPPAIQPTSRPSTAPVAPAPAPVVPVIPPVAAPPVAPPVAPTERPAPTSTPAPSPTPLPLYVLAELLGGPNCQYSGISGTIRNNDGSPRAGTTVEVFNETGYKQTLTTDAAGFYEAFLDSKPREDLKGFWHIRILEGTVQGSNEIVVVMSGDCTSGETQFVANFYRSQ
;
A
#
# COMPACT_ATOMS: atom_id res chain seq x y z
N MET A 1 13.72 31.03 -37.46
CA MET A 1 13.21 29.81 -38.13
C MET A 1 11.70 29.84 -38.28
N PHE A 2 10.94 30.34 -37.29
CA PHE A 2 9.48 30.50 -37.36
C PHE A 2 8.99 31.55 -38.37
N ASP A 3 9.76 32.59 -38.68
CA ASP A 3 9.34 33.60 -39.68
C ASP A 3 9.22 33.03 -41.10
N ARG A 4 9.94 31.95 -41.41
CA ARG A 4 9.85 31.27 -42.71
C ARG A 4 8.57 30.46 -42.90
N LEU A 5 7.83 30.18 -41.83
CA LEU A 5 6.56 29.44 -41.90
C LEU A 5 5.37 30.36 -42.22
N ARG A 6 5.52 31.68 -42.07
CA ARG A 6 4.45 32.66 -42.35
C ARG A 6 4.29 32.97 -43.84
N ASP A 7 5.33 32.78 -44.64
CA ASP A 7 5.32 33.05 -46.10
C ASP A 7 4.98 31.81 -46.95
N MET A 8 4.65 30.67 -46.32
CA MET A 8 4.20 29.50 -47.08
C MET A 8 2.78 29.74 -47.59
N THR A 9 2.62 29.65 -48.92
CA THR A 9 1.30 29.64 -49.56
C THR A 9 0.44 28.51 -48.99
N GLU A 10 -0.87 28.71 -48.90
CA GLU A 10 -1.84 27.75 -48.32
C GLU A 10 -1.68 26.31 -48.86
N GLU A 11 -1.33 26.16 -50.15
CA GLU A 11 -1.02 24.87 -50.75
C GLU A 11 0.21 24.16 -50.14
N GLN A 12 1.27 24.91 -49.85
CA GLN A 12 2.49 24.38 -49.22
C GLN A 12 2.25 23.99 -47.77
N LEU A 13 1.36 24.70 -47.07
CA LEU A 13 0.96 24.35 -45.71
C LEU A 13 0.18 23.03 -45.68
N ASN A 14 -0.79 22.86 -46.59
CA ASN A 14 -1.55 21.61 -46.71
C ASN A 14 -0.68 20.40 -47.06
N VAL A 15 0.29 20.58 -47.97
CA VAL A 15 1.28 19.53 -48.30
C VAL A 15 2.16 19.21 -47.08
N GLY A 16 2.62 20.23 -46.34
CA GLY A 16 3.42 20.04 -45.13
C GLY A 16 2.68 19.26 -44.03
N ILE A 17 1.39 19.57 -43.81
CA ILE A 17 0.54 18.85 -42.85
C ILE A 17 0.34 17.40 -43.29
N ALA A 18 0.08 17.15 -44.58
CA ALA A 18 -0.09 15.80 -45.11
C ALA A 18 1.18 14.93 -44.95
N ILE A 19 2.36 15.49 -45.24
CA ILE A 19 3.64 14.80 -45.06
C ILE A 19 3.90 14.50 -43.57
N SER A 20 3.67 15.49 -42.70
CA SER A 20 3.82 15.31 -41.25
C SER A 20 2.90 14.21 -40.70
N GLY A 21 1.64 14.19 -41.14
CA GLY A 21 0.68 13.14 -40.79
C GLY A 21 1.13 11.75 -41.25
N ALA A 22 1.60 11.62 -42.49
CA ALA A 22 2.11 10.35 -43.01
C ALA A 22 3.34 9.86 -42.24
N LEU A 23 4.28 10.75 -41.91
CA LEU A 23 5.47 10.40 -41.12
C LEU A 23 5.09 9.96 -39.70
N CYS A 24 4.12 10.60 -39.04
CA CYS A 24 3.62 10.18 -37.73
C CYS A 24 3.06 8.75 -37.76
N VAL A 25 2.28 8.39 -38.78
CA VAL A 25 1.71 7.03 -38.91
C VAL A 25 2.81 5.99 -39.15
N VAL A 26 3.79 6.30 -40.02
CA VAL A 26 4.94 5.40 -40.25
C VAL A 26 5.75 5.19 -38.98
N MET A 27 5.99 6.25 -38.19
CA MET A 27 6.77 6.18 -36.95
C MET A 27 6.05 5.37 -35.87
N LEU A 28 4.73 5.54 -35.74
CA LEU A 28 3.87 4.70 -34.88
C LEU A 28 3.93 3.22 -35.29
N PHE A 29 3.86 2.93 -36.59
CA PHE A 29 3.95 1.56 -37.09
C PHE A 29 5.32 0.93 -36.80
N ILE A 30 6.40 1.68 -36.96
CA ILE A 30 7.76 1.24 -36.59
C ILE A 30 7.83 0.95 -35.08
N MET A 31 7.28 1.80 -34.22
CA MET A 31 7.26 1.54 -32.77
C MET A 31 6.46 0.28 -32.40
N ILE A 32 5.33 0.04 -33.06
CA ILE A 32 4.54 -1.19 -32.88
C ILE A 32 5.35 -2.42 -33.29
N LEU A 33 6.03 -2.37 -34.44
CA LEU A 33 6.87 -3.48 -34.91
C LEU A 33 8.04 -3.74 -33.96
N LEU A 34 8.70 -2.69 -33.47
CA LEU A 34 9.80 -2.83 -32.51
C LEU A 34 9.33 -3.42 -31.17
N ASN A 35 8.17 -2.99 -30.66
CA ASN A 35 7.57 -3.57 -29.45
C ASN A 35 7.10 -5.02 -29.63
N ALA A 36 6.62 -5.40 -30.82
CA ALA A 36 6.26 -6.79 -31.11
C ALA A 36 7.50 -7.71 -31.13
N THR A 37 8.66 -7.21 -31.58
CA THR A 37 9.89 -8.01 -31.62
C THR A 37 10.51 -8.27 -30.23
N THR A 38 10.28 -7.41 -29.25
CA THR A 38 10.80 -7.60 -27.88
C THR A 38 9.91 -8.52 -27.04
N ALA A 39 8.62 -8.65 -27.35
CA ALA A 39 7.70 -9.55 -26.66
C ALA A 39 7.80 -11.03 -27.13
N GLY A 40 8.45 -11.31 -28.26
CA GLY A 40 8.48 -12.64 -28.88
C GLY A 40 9.68 -13.53 -28.55
N ALA A 41 10.71 -13.03 -27.85
CA ALA A 41 11.97 -13.76 -27.68
C ALA A 41 12.01 -14.71 -26.47
N THR A 42 10.98 -14.76 -25.62
CA THR A 42 10.97 -15.58 -24.38
C THR A 42 10.11 -16.84 -24.43
N ALA A 43 9.45 -17.18 -25.55
CA ALA A 43 8.48 -18.29 -25.59
C ALA A 43 8.76 -19.44 -26.58
N LEU A 44 9.98 -19.55 -27.13
CA LEU A 44 10.36 -20.70 -27.98
C LEU A 44 11.64 -21.35 -27.49
N ASN A 45 11.61 -21.89 -26.26
CA ASN A 45 12.50 -22.96 -25.89
C ASN A 45 11.68 -24.17 -25.42
N ALA A 46 11.91 -25.29 -26.11
CA ALA A 46 11.52 -26.66 -25.78
C ALA A 46 10.05 -27.09 -25.97
N VAL A 47 9.66 -27.29 -27.23
CA VAL A 47 8.90 -28.51 -27.60
C VAL A 47 9.79 -29.32 -28.54
N GLY A 48 10.61 -30.18 -27.93
CA GLY A 48 11.40 -31.16 -28.64
C GLY A 48 10.52 -32.30 -29.12
N LEU A 49 10.23 -32.34 -30.42
CA LEU A 49 9.90 -33.57 -31.12
C LEU A 49 11.19 -34.36 -31.30
N GLY A 50 11.50 -35.21 -30.31
CA GLY A 50 12.54 -36.22 -30.40
C GLY A 50 11.93 -37.55 -30.82
N ASP A 51 12.23 -37.98 -32.04
CA ASP A 51 11.99 -39.33 -32.51
C ASP A 51 12.81 -40.35 -31.71
N GLY A 52 12.12 -41.39 -31.21
CA GLY A 52 12.64 -42.74 -30.98
C GLY A 52 13.93 -42.93 -30.18
N ALA A 53 13.78 -43.21 -28.88
CA ALA A 53 14.73 -44.06 -28.15
C ALA A 53 14.05 -44.82 -27.00
N THR A 54 13.96 -46.13 -27.20
CA THR A 54 13.90 -47.25 -26.23
C THR A 54 13.68 -46.95 -24.74
N ASN A 55 12.59 -47.54 -24.24
CA ASN A 55 12.28 -47.81 -22.83
C ASN A 55 13.51 -48.26 -22.00
N ALA A 56 13.90 -47.44 -21.04
CA ALA A 56 14.60 -47.88 -19.83
C ALA A 56 13.74 -47.46 -18.63
N GLY A 57 13.37 -48.45 -17.80
CA GLY A 57 12.41 -48.30 -16.72
C GLY A 57 12.74 -47.17 -15.76
N GLU A 58 11.80 -46.23 -15.64
CA GLU A 58 11.84 -45.16 -14.66
C GLU A 58 11.51 -45.73 -13.27
N PRO A 59 12.36 -45.53 -12.25
CA PRO A 59 12.09 -46.00 -10.91
C PRO A 59 10.89 -45.25 -10.32
N THR A 60 9.92 -46.00 -9.82
CA THR A 60 8.78 -45.48 -9.06
C THR A 60 9.24 -44.50 -7.98
N PRO A 61 8.80 -43.22 -7.98
CA PRO A 61 9.16 -42.30 -6.93
C PRO A 61 8.58 -42.78 -5.60
N THR A 62 9.47 -43.09 -4.66
CA THR A 62 9.08 -43.40 -3.28
C THR A 62 8.66 -42.08 -2.61
N LEU A 63 7.37 -41.95 -2.30
CA LEU A 63 6.83 -40.85 -1.52
C LEU A 63 7.44 -40.88 -0.12
N GLY A 64 8.46 -40.05 0.10
CA GLY A 64 8.97 -39.75 1.43
C GLY A 64 7.95 -38.89 2.17
N THR A 65 7.24 -39.47 3.13
CA THR A 65 6.47 -38.73 4.14
C THR A 65 7.44 -37.96 5.03
N THR A 66 7.81 -36.75 4.61
CA THR A 66 8.52 -35.79 5.43
C THR A 66 7.53 -35.21 6.43
N LEU A 67 7.65 -35.62 7.70
CA LEU A 67 6.82 -35.08 8.78
C LEU A 67 7.06 -33.56 8.90
N PRO A 68 6.00 -32.75 9.07
CA PRO A 68 6.14 -31.32 9.27
C PRO A 68 6.97 -31.04 10.53
N PRO A 69 7.81 -30.00 10.53
CA PRO A 69 8.59 -29.64 11.72
C PRO A 69 7.64 -29.37 12.89
N THR A 70 7.85 -30.11 13.98
CA THR A 70 7.15 -29.87 15.24
C THR A 70 7.72 -28.60 15.86
N TRP A 71 6.96 -27.50 15.81
CA TRP A 71 7.32 -26.27 16.47
C TRP A 71 6.93 -26.36 17.94
N THR A 72 7.93 -26.36 18.83
CA THR A 72 7.71 -26.18 20.27
C THR A 72 7.68 -24.68 20.56
N PRO A 73 6.53 -24.09 20.95
CA PRO A 73 6.48 -22.67 21.29
C PRO A 73 7.34 -22.42 22.53
N ARG A 74 8.38 -21.60 22.38
CA ARG A 74 9.18 -21.12 23.50
C ARG A 74 8.49 -19.90 24.10
N ALA A 75 7.94 -20.07 25.30
CA ALA A 75 7.39 -18.95 26.06
C ALA A 75 8.50 -17.93 26.32
N THR A 76 8.39 -16.77 25.67
CA THR A 76 9.24 -15.61 25.95
C THR A 76 8.52 -14.80 27.01
N ASN A 77 9.11 -14.71 28.21
CA ASN A 77 8.58 -13.85 29.26
C ASN A 77 8.80 -12.39 28.84
N THR A 78 7.77 -11.79 28.25
CA THR A 78 7.73 -10.36 27.99
C THR A 78 7.60 -9.65 29.34
N ALA A 79 8.67 -8.99 29.76
CA ALA A 79 8.62 -8.10 30.91
C ALA A 79 7.73 -6.90 30.56
N THR A 80 6.57 -6.80 31.19
CA THR A 80 5.70 -5.61 31.12
C THR A 80 6.47 -4.44 31.72
N PRO A 81 6.72 -3.34 30.98
CA PRO A 81 7.35 -2.17 31.56
C PRO A 81 6.39 -1.56 32.58
N THR A 82 6.76 -1.60 33.86
CA THR A 82 6.09 -0.83 34.91
C THR A 82 6.35 0.65 34.63
N VAL A 83 5.32 1.37 34.20
CA VAL A 83 5.38 2.83 34.06
C VAL A 83 5.46 3.42 35.46
N THR A 84 6.66 3.81 35.89
CA THR A 84 6.82 4.64 37.09
C THR A 84 6.28 6.04 36.74
N PRO A 85 5.27 6.56 37.46
CA PRO A 85 4.77 7.90 37.21
C PRO A 85 5.89 8.90 37.46
N ARG A 86 6.29 9.63 36.41
CA ARG A 86 7.16 10.79 36.52
C ARG A 86 6.36 11.89 37.23
N PRO A 87 6.87 12.52 38.30
CA PRO A 87 6.20 13.66 38.91
C PRO A 87 6.07 14.77 37.86
N THR A 88 4.84 15.21 37.63
CA THR A 88 4.54 16.40 36.82
C THR A 88 5.03 17.62 37.59
N GLU A 89 6.14 18.21 37.16
CA GLU A 89 6.50 19.56 37.58
C GLU A 89 5.58 20.53 36.85
N THR A 90 4.70 21.18 37.63
CA THR A 90 3.88 22.29 37.18
C THR A 90 4.81 23.48 36.92
N GLU A 91 5.20 23.69 35.67
CA GLU A 91 5.87 24.93 35.29
C GLU A 91 4.87 26.10 35.34
N THR A 92 5.26 27.14 36.09
CA THR A 92 4.60 28.43 36.15
C THR A 92 4.56 29.05 34.75
N PRO A 93 3.40 29.48 34.22
CA PRO A 93 3.35 30.06 32.88
C PRO A 93 4.06 31.42 32.86
N THR A 94 5.18 31.48 32.13
CA THR A 94 5.76 32.75 31.68
C THR A 94 4.92 33.27 30.51
N VAL A 95 4.26 34.41 30.71
CA VAL A 95 3.53 35.11 29.66
C VAL A 95 4.54 35.79 28.74
N GLU A 96 4.79 35.18 27.58
CA GLU A 96 5.52 35.82 26.49
C GLU A 96 4.53 36.67 25.68
N VAL A 97 4.72 37.99 25.71
CA VAL A 97 3.92 38.93 24.91
C VAL A 97 4.53 38.95 23.51
N THR A 98 3.92 38.21 22.59
CA THR A 98 4.23 38.31 21.16
C THR A 98 3.45 39.48 20.58
N GLU A 99 4.15 40.54 20.14
CA GLU A 99 3.54 41.62 19.37
C GLU A 99 3.15 41.10 17.98
N THR A 100 1.85 40.92 17.75
CA THR A 100 1.30 40.62 16.42
C THR A 100 1.40 41.85 15.55
N THR A 101 2.34 41.85 14.61
CA THR A 101 2.36 42.84 13.53
C THR A 101 1.34 42.41 12.46
N GLU A 102 0.24 43.14 12.36
CA GLU A 102 -0.79 42.98 11.33
C GLU A 102 -0.23 43.47 9.98
N ILE A 103 0.14 42.54 9.12
CA ILE A 103 0.45 42.80 7.71
C ILE A 103 -0.84 42.64 6.91
N THR A 104 -1.43 43.77 6.50
CA THR A 104 -2.53 43.82 5.52
C THR A 104 -2.00 43.43 4.14
N PRO A 105 -2.41 42.30 3.55
CA PRO A 105 -2.02 41.98 2.18
C PRO A 105 -2.80 42.86 1.19
N THR A 106 -2.08 43.71 0.47
CA THR A 106 -2.60 44.39 -0.73
C THR A 106 -2.67 43.38 -1.86
N LEU A 107 -3.88 42.93 -2.20
CA LEU A 107 -4.15 42.11 -3.38
C LEU A 107 -4.15 43.00 -4.63
N GLU A 108 -3.06 42.96 -5.40
CA GLU A 108 -3.00 43.54 -6.74
C GLU A 108 -3.53 42.50 -7.73
N VAL A 109 -4.75 42.72 -8.23
CA VAL A 109 -5.41 41.84 -9.21
C VAL A 109 -4.94 42.24 -10.60
N GLU A 110 -3.93 41.53 -11.13
CA GLU A 110 -3.53 41.63 -12.52
C GLU A 110 -4.49 40.81 -13.39
N SER A 111 -5.33 41.51 -14.17
CA SER A 111 -6.29 40.88 -15.08
C SER A 111 -5.58 40.38 -16.33
N THR A 112 -5.36 39.07 -16.39
CA THR A 112 -4.89 38.39 -17.61
C THR A 112 -6.04 38.32 -18.62
N PRO A 113 -5.88 38.79 -19.87
CA PRO A 113 -6.94 38.73 -20.86
C PRO A 113 -7.20 37.29 -21.31
N THR A 114 -8.44 36.83 -21.10
CA THR A 114 -8.96 35.54 -21.56
C THR A 114 -9.05 35.52 -23.10
N PRO A 115 -8.49 34.52 -23.80
CA PRO A 115 -8.78 34.33 -25.22
C PRO A 115 -10.21 33.80 -25.39
N ASP A 116 -10.98 34.55 -26.18
CA ASP A 116 -12.35 34.26 -26.57
C ASP A 116 -12.36 33.09 -27.57
N TYR A 117 -12.64 31.87 -27.08
CA TYR A 117 -12.95 30.72 -27.92
C TYR A 117 -14.44 30.42 -27.83
N ALA A 118 -15.17 30.90 -28.82
CA ALA A 118 -16.54 30.51 -29.10
C ALA A 118 -16.58 29.03 -29.54
N ALA A 119 -16.92 28.14 -28.60
CA ALA A 119 -17.31 26.77 -28.91
C ALA A 119 -18.84 26.67 -28.88
N THR A 120 -19.44 26.47 -30.05
CA THR A 120 -20.85 26.09 -30.22
C THR A 120 -21.05 24.68 -29.66
N ILE A 121 -21.80 24.56 -28.56
CA ILE A 121 -22.23 23.26 -28.04
C ILE A 121 -23.67 23.01 -28.49
N THR A 122 -23.85 22.10 -29.43
CA THR A 122 -25.15 21.53 -29.80
C THR A 122 -25.52 20.45 -28.77
N ALA A 123 -26.42 20.78 -27.84
CA ALA A 123 -26.98 19.82 -26.91
C ALA A 123 -28.11 19.02 -27.57
N ALA A 124 -27.90 17.73 -27.82
CA ALA A 124 -28.98 16.80 -28.09
C ALA A 124 -29.52 16.27 -26.75
N GLN A 125 -30.72 16.72 -26.34
CA GLN A 125 -31.42 16.14 -25.21
C GLN A 125 -32.06 14.81 -25.63
N SER A 126 -31.58 13.70 -25.07
CA SER A 126 -32.24 12.40 -25.10
C SER A 126 -32.85 12.15 -23.73
N SER A 127 -34.16 12.35 -23.62
CA SER A 127 -34.95 12.03 -22.42
C SER A 127 -35.32 10.55 -22.42
N THR A 128 -34.50 9.73 -21.77
CA THR A 128 -34.90 8.35 -21.42
C THR A 128 -35.77 8.40 -20.16
N PRO A 129 -37.00 7.85 -20.17
CA PRO A 129 -37.84 7.83 -18.98
C PRO A 129 -37.24 6.94 -17.89
N VAL A 130 -36.99 7.52 -16.72
CA VAL A 130 -36.52 6.84 -15.52
C VAL A 130 -37.62 5.94 -14.99
N ALA A 131 -37.32 4.65 -14.81
CA ALA A 131 -38.22 3.70 -14.18
C ALA A 131 -38.46 4.07 -12.71
N PRO A 132 -39.69 3.87 -12.18
CA PRO A 132 -39.99 4.17 -10.78
C PRO A 132 -39.13 3.31 -9.85
N PRO A 133 -38.69 3.85 -8.69
CA PRO A 133 -37.87 3.11 -7.74
C PRO A 133 -38.63 1.89 -7.21
N PRO A 134 -37.94 0.77 -6.96
CA PRO A 134 -38.54 -0.41 -6.36
C PRO A 134 -39.07 -0.08 -4.95
N PRO A 135 -40.17 -0.74 -4.51
CA PRO A 135 -40.79 -0.48 -3.21
C PRO A 135 -39.79 -0.69 -2.07
N ALA A 136 -39.75 0.29 -1.15
CA ALA A 136 -38.91 0.26 0.03
C ALA A 136 -39.20 -1.02 0.84
N ILE A 137 -38.18 -1.86 0.99
CA ILE A 137 -38.26 -3.06 1.82
C ILE A 137 -38.28 -2.58 3.28
N GLN A 138 -39.42 -2.80 3.93
CA GLN A 138 -39.68 -2.43 5.32
C GLN A 138 -38.68 -3.15 6.23
N PRO A 139 -37.93 -2.44 7.10
CA PRO A 139 -36.98 -3.08 8.00
C PRO A 139 -37.72 -4.01 8.96
N THR A 140 -37.39 -5.30 8.91
CA THR A 140 -37.85 -6.29 9.86
C THR A 140 -37.38 -5.87 11.25
N SER A 141 -38.32 -5.65 12.16
CA SER A 141 -38.07 -5.22 13.53
C SER A 141 -37.13 -6.21 14.23
N ARG A 142 -36.00 -5.69 14.70
CA ARG A 142 -35.05 -6.43 15.53
C ARG A 142 -35.78 -6.86 16.82
N PRO A 143 -35.69 -8.13 17.23
CA PRO A 143 -36.23 -8.56 18.52
C PRO A 143 -35.54 -7.76 19.64
N SER A 144 -36.36 -7.08 20.43
CA SER A 144 -35.96 -6.39 21.65
C SER A 144 -35.46 -7.43 22.65
N THR A 145 -34.15 -7.54 22.82
CA THR A 145 -33.56 -8.28 23.93
C THR A 145 -33.80 -7.46 25.20
N ALA A 146 -34.71 -7.94 26.03
CA ALA A 146 -34.94 -7.43 27.37
C ALA A 146 -33.60 -7.36 28.15
N PRO A 147 -33.38 -6.32 28.96
CA PRO A 147 -32.20 -6.22 29.80
C PRO A 147 -32.16 -7.40 30.77
N VAL A 148 -31.14 -8.24 30.63
CA VAL A 148 -30.84 -9.30 31.61
C VAL A 148 -30.47 -8.62 32.92
N ALA A 149 -31.19 -8.96 33.98
CA ALA A 149 -30.95 -8.44 35.32
C ALA A 149 -29.50 -8.73 35.78
N PRO A 150 -28.83 -7.77 36.44
CA PRO A 150 -27.48 -7.98 36.94
C PRO A 150 -27.45 -9.15 37.93
N ALA A 151 -26.50 -10.06 37.72
CA ALA A 151 -26.24 -11.18 38.62
C ALA A 151 -25.92 -10.65 40.03
N PRO A 152 -26.42 -11.31 41.10
CA PRO A 152 -26.17 -10.87 42.47
C PRO A 152 -24.68 -10.88 42.79
N ALA A 153 -24.22 -9.81 43.45
CA ALA A 153 -22.85 -9.66 43.87
C ALA A 153 -22.42 -10.82 44.80
N PRO A 154 -21.21 -11.38 44.61
CA PRO A 154 -20.70 -12.44 45.48
C PRO A 154 -20.55 -11.93 46.91
N VAL A 155 -21.14 -12.65 47.86
CA VAL A 155 -21.02 -12.39 49.30
C VAL A 155 -19.56 -12.65 49.70
N VAL A 156 -18.84 -11.59 50.03
CA VAL A 156 -17.45 -11.68 50.52
C VAL A 156 -17.47 -12.28 51.94
N PRO A 157 -16.76 -13.39 52.20
CA PRO A 157 -16.64 -13.94 53.55
C PRO A 157 -15.91 -12.96 54.46
N VAL A 158 -16.51 -12.63 55.61
CA VAL A 158 -15.87 -11.85 56.66
C VAL A 158 -14.80 -12.71 57.32
N ILE A 159 -13.54 -12.42 57.02
CA ILE A 159 -12.39 -13.09 57.64
C ILE A 159 -12.21 -12.51 59.05
N PRO A 160 -12.09 -13.34 60.11
CA PRO A 160 -11.83 -12.86 61.46
C PRO A 160 -10.49 -12.11 61.56
N PRO A 161 -10.36 -11.16 62.51
CA PRO A 161 -9.14 -10.38 62.67
C PRO A 161 -7.96 -11.30 63.01
N VAL A 162 -7.03 -11.41 62.07
CA VAL A 162 -5.75 -12.10 62.26
C VAL A 162 -4.93 -11.31 63.28
N ALA A 163 -4.44 -12.01 64.29
CA ALA A 163 -3.61 -11.43 65.34
C ALA A 163 -2.39 -10.71 64.74
N ALA A 164 -2.11 -9.51 65.27
CA ALA A 164 -0.99 -8.70 64.81
C ALA A 164 0.33 -9.48 64.96
N PRO A 165 1.12 -9.63 63.88
CA PRO A 165 2.39 -10.33 63.96
C PRO A 165 3.34 -9.57 64.90
N PRO A 166 4.19 -10.29 65.66
CA PRO A 166 5.17 -9.68 66.55
C PRO A 166 6.08 -8.74 65.77
N VAL A 167 6.33 -7.56 66.35
CA VAL A 167 7.15 -6.49 65.78
C VAL A 167 8.54 -7.04 65.47
N ALA A 168 8.88 -7.10 64.19
CA ALA A 168 10.18 -7.57 63.74
C ALA A 168 11.29 -6.63 64.26
N PRO A 169 12.46 -7.18 64.63
CA PRO A 169 13.60 -6.38 65.06
C PRO A 169 14.05 -5.40 63.97
N PRO A 170 14.64 -4.25 64.36
CA PRO A 170 15.09 -3.23 63.42
C PRO A 170 16.09 -3.83 62.43
N VAL A 171 15.70 -3.87 61.16
CA VAL A 171 16.50 -4.39 60.06
C VAL A 171 17.68 -3.45 59.86
N ALA A 172 18.90 -4.02 59.81
CA ALA A 172 20.12 -3.27 59.53
C ALA A 172 20.02 -2.51 58.20
N PRO A 173 20.72 -1.38 58.03
CA PRO A 173 20.68 -0.60 56.79
C PRO A 173 21.09 -1.48 55.61
N THR A 174 20.14 -1.80 54.74
CA THR A 174 20.41 -2.54 53.51
C THR A 174 21.30 -1.68 52.62
N GLU A 175 22.48 -2.20 52.27
CA GLU A 175 23.37 -1.52 51.34
C GLU A 175 22.63 -1.24 50.02
N ARG A 176 22.70 0.01 49.57
CA ARG A 176 22.06 0.45 48.33
C ARG A 176 22.67 -0.35 47.18
N PRO A 177 21.89 -1.15 46.44
CA PRO A 177 22.43 -1.93 45.32
C PRO A 177 23.11 -0.99 44.34
N ALA A 178 24.30 -1.39 43.88
CA ALA A 178 25.04 -0.66 42.86
C ALA A 178 24.14 -0.41 41.65
N PRO A 179 24.24 0.76 40.99
CA PRO A 179 23.42 1.05 39.82
C PRO A 179 23.62 -0.04 38.77
N THR A 180 22.55 -0.77 38.46
CA THR A 180 22.52 -1.72 37.35
C THR A 180 22.85 -0.96 36.07
N SER A 181 23.80 -1.46 35.28
CA SER A 181 24.10 -0.87 33.99
C SER A 181 22.83 -0.82 33.14
N THR A 182 22.48 0.37 32.64
CA THR A 182 21.42 0.52 31.66
C THR A 182 21.82 -0.29 30.41
N PRO A 183 21.00 -1.24 29.95
CA PRO A 183 21.28 -1.96 28.71
C PRO A 183 21.51 -0.94 27.59
N ALA A 184 22.54 -1.16 26.77
CA ALA A 184 22.73 -0.36 25.58
C ALA A 184 21.44 -0.44 24.72
N PRO A 185 20.99 0.68 24.13
CA PRO A 185 19.81 0.65 23.28
C PRO A 185 20.02 -0.40 22.19
N SER A 186 19.05 -1.31 22.05
CA SER A 186 19.03 -2.23 20.91
C SER A 186 19.05 -1.38 19.64
N PRO A 187 19.90 -1.69 18.65
CA PRO A 187 19.90 -0.95 17.40
C PRO A 187 18.49 -0.93 16.83
N THR A 188 18.00 0.24 16.43
CA THR A 188 16.73 0.36 15.72
C THR A 188 16.85 -0.49 14.47
N PRO A 189 16.04 -1.55 14.31
CA PRO A 189 16.13 -2.40 13.14
C PRO A 189 15.87 -1.54 11.91
N LEU A 190 16.88 -1.44 11.02
CA LEU A 190 16.68 -0.84 9.71
C LEU A 190 15.60 -1.63 8.97
N PRO A 191 14.78 -0.98 8.13
CA PRO A 191 13.87 -1.71 7.27
C PRO A 191 14.70 -2.62 6.35
N LEU A 192 14.36 -3.90 6.38
CA LEU A 192 15.02 -4.92 5.58
C LEU A 192 14.79 -4.71 4.08
N TYR A 193 13.66 -4.12 3.72
CA TYR A 193 13.32 -3.74 2.36
C TYR A 193 13.09 -2.25 2.23
N VAL A 194 13.62 -1.66 1.16
CA VAL A 194 13.49 -0.24 0.85
C VAL A 194 12.83 -0.11 -0.53
N LEU A 195 11.96 0.90 -0.67
CA LEU A 195 11.33 1.24 -1.93
C LEU A 195 12.41 1.72 -2.92
N ALA A 196 12.56 1.01 -4.03
CA ALA A 196 13.45 1.40 -5.13
C ALA A 196 12.76 2.41 -6.05
N GLU A 197 11.51 2.13 -6.41
CA GLU A 197 10.79 2.88 -7.43
C GLU A 197 9.29 2.80 -7.16
N LEU A 198 8.59 3.91 -7.37
CA LEU A 198 7.14 3.98 -7.31
C LEU A 198 6.64 4.77 -8.52
N LEU A 199 5.91 4.09 -9.39
CA LEU A 199 5.27 4.68 -10.57
C LEU A 199 3.76 4.51 -10.45
N GLY A 200 3.02 5.55 -10.81
CA GLY A 200 1.56 5.53 -10.94
C GLY A 200 1.15 5.90 -12.36
N GLY A 201 -0.03 5.46 -12.78
CA GLY A 201 -0.58 5.90 -14.06
C GLY A 201 -2.06 5.62 -14.24
N PRO A 202 -2.72 6.30 -15.19
CA PRO A 202 -4.08 5.99 -15.58
C PRO A 202 -4.12 4.71 -16.44
N ASN A 203 -5.00 3.77 -16.10
CA ASN A 203 -5.33 2.61 -16.90
C ASN A 203 -6.84 2.31 -16.81
N CYS A 204 -7.55 2.50 -17.91
CA CYS A 204 -9.00 2.28 -17.95
C CYS A 204 -9.43 0.80 -18.02
N GLN A 205 -8.47 -0.11 -18.22
CA GLN A 205 -8.72 -1.55 -18.42
C GLN A 205 -8.21 -2.39 -17.25
N TYR A 206 -7.67 -1.75 -16.21
CA TYR A 206 -7.01 -2.44 -15.10
C TYR A 206 -6.89 -1.51 -13.90
N SER A 207 -7.15 -2.05 -12.72
CA SER A 207 -6.81 -1.39 -11.45
C SER A 207 -6.09 -2.37 -10.54
N GLY A 208 -4.93 -1.96 -10.05
CA GLY A 208 -4.10 -2.85 -9.26
C GLY A 208 -2.72 -2.30 -8.92
N ILE A 209 -2.02 -3.05 -8.09
CA ILE A 209 -0.69 -2.72 -7.59
C ILE A 209 0.24 -3.88 -7.92
N SER A 210 1.31 -3.61 -8.64
CA SER A 210 2.30 -4.61 -9.03
C SER A 210 3.71 -4.17 -8.67
N GLY A 211 4.69 -5.04 -8.84
CA GLY A 211 6.08 -4.68 -8.63
C GLY A 211 7.01 -5.86 -8.63
N THR A 212 8.29 -5.58 -8.42
CA THR A 212 9.33 -6.58 -8.24
C THR A 212 10.09 -6.36 -6.94
N ILE A 213 10.52 -7.46 -6.33
CA ILE A 213 11.39 -7.46 -5.16
C ILE A 213 12.71 -8.11 -5.54
N ARG A 214 13.80 -7.38 -5.33
CA ARG A 214 15.16 -7.84 -5.62
C ARG A 214 16.02 -7.89 -4.36
N ASN A 215 17.02 -8.75 -4.36
CA ASN A 215 18.10 -8.71 -3.38
C ASN A 215 19.02 -7.51 -3.67
N ASN A 216 19.93 -7.20 -2.74
CA ASN A 216 20.88 -6.10 -2.88
C ASN A 216 21.84 -6.27 -4.09
N ASP A 217 22.05 -7.51 -4.55
CA ASP A 217 22.84 -7.83 -5.75
C ASP A 217 22.05 -7.67 -7.06
N GLY A 218 20.79 -7.24 -6.99
CA GLY A 218 19.88 -7.09 -8.12
C GLY A 218 19.19 -8.37 -8.57
N SER A 219 19.51 -9.53 -7.98
CA SER A 219 18.84 -10.80 -8.29
C SER A 219 17.37 -10.78 -7.83
N PRO A 220 16.45 -11.46 -8.52
CA PRO A 220 15.05 -11.54 -8.11
C PRO A 220 14.90 -12.28 -6.78
N ARG A 221 13.98 -11.83 -5.92
CA ARG A 221 13.70 -12.45 -4.62
C ARG A 221 12.32 -13.09 -4.59
N ALA A 222 12.29 -14.39 -4.85
CA ALA A 222 11.08 -15.19 -4.76
C ALA A 222 10.64 -15.46 -3.32
N GLY A 223 9.36 -15.83 -3.14
CA GLY A 223 8.84 -16.28 -1.84
C GLY A 223 8.65 -15.18 -0.80
N THR A 224 8.79 -13.91 -1.19
CA THR A 224 8.63 -12.77 -0.28
C THR A 224 7.15 -12.40 -0.16
N THR A 225 6.68 -12.17 1.06
CA THR A 225 5.28 -11.85 1.31
C THR A 225 5.04 -10.34 1.14
N VAL A 226 4.06 -9.98 0.33
CA VAL A 226 3.59 -8.61 0.13
C VAL A 226 2.19 -8.48 0.66
N GLU A 227 1.91 -7.44 1.43
CA GLU A 227 0.57 -7.15 1.91
C GLU A 227 0.09 -5.83 1.31
N VAL A 228 -1.08 -5.88 0.69
CA VAL A 228 -1.77 -4.75 0.07
C VAL A 228 -3.13 -4.59 0.75
N PHE A 229 -3.42 -3.42 1.28
CA PHE A 229 -4.67 -3.15 2.00
C PHE A 229 -5.12 -1.70 1.86
N ASN A 230 -6.35 -1.41 2.25
CA ASN A 230 -6.89 -0.04 2.27
C ASN A 230 -7.66 0.24 3.56
N GLU A 231 -8.09 1.49 3.73
CA GLU A 231 -8.82 1.94 4.92
C GLU A 231 -10.26 1.39 5.01
N THR A 232 -10.82 0.87 3.91
CA THR A 232 -12.18 0.30 3.87
C THR A 232 -12.22 -1.17 4.29
N GLY A 233 -11.06 -1.75 4.63
CA GLY A 233 -10.93 -3.12 5.13
C GLY A 233 -10.61 -4.15 4.07
N TYR A 234 -10.37 -3.75 2.82
CA TYR A 234 -9.79 -4.65 1.83
C TYR A 234 -8.36 -5.02 2.25
N LYS A 235 -8.02 -6.29 2.12
CA LYS A 235 -6.69 -6.81 2.43
C LYS A 235 -6.38 -8.03 1.58
N GLN A 236 -5.21 -8.02 0.94
CA GLN A 236 -4.67 -9.14 0.19
C GLN A 236 -3.22 -9.38 0.59
N THR A 237 -2.86 -10.65 0.75
CA THR A 237 -1.48 -11.09 1.00
C THR A 237 -1.03 -11.92 -0.19
N LEU A 238 0.10 -11.54 -0.77
CA LEU A 238 0.68 -12.11 -1.96
C LEU A 238 2.07 -12.66 -1.67
N THR A 239 2.55 -13.56 -2.52
CA THR A 239 3.90 -14.09 -2.45
C THR A 239 4.57 -13.86 -3.81
N THR A 240 5.79 -13.33 -3.81
CA THR A 240 6.53 -13.11 -5.05
C THR A 240 6.88 -14.43 -5.74
N ASP A 241 6.81 -14.44 -7.07
CA ASP A 241 7.16 -15.57 -7.90
C ASP A 241 8.69 -15.74 -8.08
N ALA A 242 9.11 -16.67 -8.95
CA ALA A 242 10.53 -16.92 -9.22
C ALA A 242 11.28 -15.71 -9.79
N ALA A 243 10.59 -14.77 -10.44
CA ALA A 243 11.15 -13.51 -10.94
C ALA A 243 11.10 -12.38 -9.90
N GLY A 244 10.65 -12.67 -8.67
CA GLY A 244 10.46 -11.67 -7.63
C GLY A 244 9.26 -10.77 -7.90
N PHE A 245 8.41 -11.11 -8.87
CA PHE A 245 7.25 -10.31 -9.26
C PHE A 245 6.06 -10.60 -8.35
N TYR A 246 5.25 -9.56 -8.09
CA TYR A 246 3.96 -9.68 -7.43
C TYR A 246 2.93 -8.78 -8.11
N GLU A 247 1.66 -9.16 -8.02
CA GLU A 247 0.54 -8.38 -8.58
C GLU A 247 -0.72 -8.58 -7.75
N ALA A 248 -1.19 -7.48 -7.14
CA ALA A 248 -2.51 -7.36 -6.55
C ALA A 248 -3.48 -6.82 -7.60
N PHE A 249 -4.13 -7.74 -8.32
CA PHE A 249 -5.24 -7.41 -9.21
C PHE A 249 -6.48 -7.07 -8.38
N LEU A 250 -6.98 -5.84 -8.53
CA LEU A 250 -8.17 -5.38 -7.80
C LEU A 250 -9.42 -5.48 -8.67
N ASP A 251 -9.35 -5.00 -9.92
CA ASP A 251 -10.41 -5.17 -10.92
C ASP A 251 -9.90 -4.94 -12.36
N SER A 252 -10.70 -5.39 -13.31
CA SER A 252 -10.62 -5.22 -14.76
C SER A 252 -10.93 -3.81 -15.27
N LYS A 253 -11.32 -2.89 -14.38
CA LYS A 253 -11.53 -1.48 -14.69
C LYS A 253 -11.55 -0.64 -13.40
N PRO A 254 -11.23 0.66 -13.49
CA PRO A 254 -11.43 1.58 -12.38
C PRO A 254 -12.88 1.57 -11.89
N ARG A 255 -13.05 1.65 -10.58
CA ARG A 255 -14.34 1.78 -9.93
C ARG A 255 -14.25 2.74 -8.75
N GLU A 256 -15.34 3.46 -8.47
CA GLU A 256 -15.39 4.44 -7.38
C GLU A 256 -15.15 3.81 -5.99
N ASP A 257 -15.48 2.53 -5.79
CA ASP A 257 -15.23 1.83 -4.53
C ASP A 257 -13.75 1.45 -4.30
N LEU A 258 -12.91 1.50 -5.35
CA LEU A 258 -11.47 1.31 -5.24
C LEU A 258 -10.73 2.62 -4.94
N LYS A 259 -11.42 3.75 -4.95
CA LYS A 259 -10.83 5.06 -4.65
C LYS A 259 -10.40 5.13 -3.19
N GLY A 260 -9.22 5.69 -2.94
CA GLY A 260 -8.75 6.00 -1.59
C GLY A 260 -7.27 5.75 -1.37
N PHE A 261 -6.88 5.70 -0.10
CA PHE A 261 -5.52 5.38 0.30
C PHE A 261 -5.31 3.86 0.30
N TRP A 262 -4.27 3.44 -0.40
CA TRP A 262 -3.82 2.07 -0.47
C TRP A 262 -2.44 1.95 0.15
N HIS A 263 -2.24 0.89 0.92
CA HIS A 263 -1.07 0.65 1.71
C HIS A 263 -0.37 -0.60 1.21
N ILE A 264 0.95 -0.50 1.06
CA ILE A 264 1.81 -1.59 0.58
C ILE A 264 2.90 -1.80 1.62
N ARG A 265 3.09 -3.05 2.08
CA ARG A 265 4.22 -3.41 2.93
C ARG A 265 4.74 -4.80 2.62
N ILE A 266 6.03 -4.99 2.84
CA ILE A 266 6.71 -6.28 2.74
C ILE A 266 6.78 -6.92 4.12
N LEU A 267 6.49 -8.21 4.21
CA LEU A 267 6.59 -9.01 5.42
C LEU A 267 7.68 -10.07 5.26
N GLU A 268 8.50 -10.27 6.29
CA GLU A 268 9.39 -11.43 6.39
C GLU A 268 8.85 -12.35 7.50
N GLY A 269 8.16 -13.41 7.08
CA GLY A 269 7.31 -14.20 7.98
C GLY A 269 6.13 -13.37 8.48
N THR A 270 6.07 -13.13 9.78
CA THR A 270 5.00 -12.34 10.43
C THR A 270 5.44 -10.92 10.82
N VAL A 271 6.70 -10.56 10.56
CA VAL A 271 7.27 -9.27 10.94
C VAL A 271 7.29 -8.36 9.72
N GLN A 272 6.91 -7.11 9.92
CA GLN A 272 7.00 -6.09 8.88
C GLN A 272 8.47 -5.82 8.55
N GLY A 273 8.84 -6.11 7.30
CA GLY A 273 10.20 -5.98 6.78
C GLY A 273 10.46 -4.67 6.03
N SER A 274 9.43 -3.94 5.61
CA SER A 274 9.55 -2.61 4.98
C SER A 274 8.82 -1.54 5.78
N ASN A 275 9.12 -0.27 5.49
CA ASN A 275 8.16 0.79 5.80
C ASN A 275 6.85 0.58 5.02
N GLU A 276 5.76 1.13 5.53
CA GLU A 276 4.49 1.16 4.82
C GLU A 276 4.50 2.27 3.78
N ILE A 277 4.14 1.93 2.55
CA ILE A 277 4.03 2.87 1.43
C ILE A 277 2.56 3.15 1.20
N VAL A 278 2.20 4.42 1.11
CA VAL A 278 0.82 4.86 0.87
C VAL A 278 0.72 5.46 -0.53
N VAL A 279 -0.26 5.00 -1.30
CA VAL A 279 -0.59 5.51 -2.64
C VAL A 279 -2.07 5.91 -2.69
N VAL A 280 -2.41 6.85 -3.57
CA VAL A 280 -3.80 7.32 -3.73
C VAL A 280 -4.35 6.79 -5.03
N MET A 281 -5.24 5.82 -4.96
CA MET A 281 -5.90 5.28 -6.15
C MET A 281 -7.14 6.11 -6.47
N SER A 282 -7.26 6.48 -7.74
CA SER A 282 -8.46 7.09 -8.29
C SER A 282 -9.52 6.03 -8.59
N GLY A 283 -10.79 6.40 -8.43
CA GLY A 283 -11.92 5.60 -8.88
C GLY A 283 -12.20 5.71 -10.38
N ASP A 284 -11.53 6.65 -11.06
CA ASP A 284 -11.66 6.90 -12.48
C ASP A 284 -10.28 7.01 -13.15
N CYS A 285 -10.15 6.52 -14.39
CA CYS A 285 -8.90 6.59 -15.16
C CYS A 285 -8.68 7.91 -15.90
N THR A 286 -9.63 8.85 -15.86
CA THR A 286 -9.53 10.13 -16.58
C THR A 286 -8.85 11.22 -15.75
N SER A 287 -8.95 11.14 -14.43
CA SER A 287 -8.54 12.17 -13.48
C SER A 287 -7.42 11.73 -12.56
N GLY A 288 -7.02 10.46 -12.57
CA GLY A 288 -5.97 9.98 -11.69
C GLY A 288 -5.43 8.59 -11.97
N GLU A 289 -4.55 8.17 -11.06
CA GLU A 289 -3.81 6.93 -11.14
C GLU A 289 -4.67 5.77 -10.65
N THR A 290 -4.75 4.73 -11.47
CA THR A 290 -5.58 3.54 -11.22
C THR A 290 -4.72 2.28 -11.15
N GLN A 291 -3.45 2.40 -11.54
CA GLN A 291 -2.44 1.36 -11.38
C GLN A 291 -1.18 1.93 -10.75
N PHE A 292 -0.48 1.09 -9.98
CA PHE A 292 0.82 1.41 -9.40
C PHE A 292 1.83 0.29 -9.61
N VAL A 293 3.09 0.67 -9.81
CA VAL A 293 4.26 -0.21 -9.81
C VAL A 293 5.16 0.20 -8.66
N ALA A 294 5.31 -0.65 -7.66
CA ALA A 294 6.16 -0.43 -6.49
C ALA A 294 7.28 -1.46 -6.44
N ASN A 295 8.49 -1.07 -6.83
CA ASN A 295 9.65 -1.96 -6.79
C ASN A 295 10.40 -1.80 -5.47
N PHE A 296 10.87 -2.91 -4.91
CA PHE A 296 11.63 -2.94 -3.66
C PHE A 296 12.98 -3.63 -3.85
N TYR A 297 13.96 -3.21 -3.06
CA TYR A 297 15.21 -3.95 -2.89
C TYR A 297 15.42 -4.29 -1.41
N ARG A 298 16.05 -5.43 -1.16
CA ARG A 298 16.51 -5.79 0.18
C ARG A 298 17.80 -5.03 0.50
N SER A 299 17.86 -4.38 1.65
CA SER A 299 19.00 -3.55 2.06
C SER A 299 20.22 -4.34 2.53
N GLN A 300 20.07 -5.65 2.81
CA GLN A 300 21.11 -6.56 3.31
C GLN A 300 21.15 -7.89 2.55
#